data_AF-A0A0A5FUL1-F1
#
_entry.id   AF-A0A0A5FUL1-F1
#
_cell.length_a   1.000
_cell.length_b   1.000
_cell.length_c   1.000
_cell.angle_alpha   90.00
_cell.angle_beta   90.00
_cell.angle_gamma   90.00
#
_symmetry.space_group_name_H-M   'P 1'
#
loop_
_entity.id
_entity.type
_entity.pdbx_description
1 polymer ?
#
loop_
_entity_poly.entity_id
_entity_poly.type
_entity_poly.pdbx_seq_one_letter_code
_entity_poly.pdbx_strand_id
1 'polypeptide(L)' 'MTEQMTFGEMQRYTKRFNDILRVTNEQIKQRRLANLMTDLEMAYRIPALNNKEFNRNHTELMQLYRSVSAERSL' A
#
# COMPACT_ATOMS: atom_id res chain seq x y z
N MET A 1 11.49 -16.72 -5.94
CA MET A 1 10.95 -15.71 -6.88
C MET A 1 10.38 -14.59 -6.05
N THR A 2 10.83 -13.35 -6.24
CA THR A 2 10.18 -12.16 -5.66
C THR A 2 8.88 -11.93 -6.42
N GLU A 3 7.73 -12.02 -5.74
CA GLU A 3 6.44 -11.75 -6.36
C GLU A 3 6.35 -10.26 -6.69
N GLN A 4 6.49 -9.93 -7.97
CA GLN A 4 6.37 -8.56 -8.45
C GLN A 4 4.89 -8.24 -8.68
N MET A 5 4.46 -7.04 -8.28
CA MET A 5 3.09 -6.61 -8.46
C MET A 5 2.73 -6.57 -9.95
N THR A 6 1.66 -7.25 -10.32
CA THR A 6 1.14 -7.21 -11.70
C THR A 6 0.35 -5.92 -11.94
N PHE A 7 0.17 -5.58 -13.22
CA PHE A 7 -0.64 -4.42 -13.61
C PHE A 7 -2.07 -4.48 -13.05
N GLY A 8 -2.71 -5.66 -13.10
CA GLY A 8 -4.07 -5.84 -12.57
C GLY A 8 -4.17 -5.65 -11.06
N GLU A 9 -3.17 -6.15 -10.31
CA GLU A 9 -3.10 -5.94 -8.86
C GLU A 9 -2.85 -4.48 -8.52
N MET A 10 -1.94 -3.81 -9.23
CA MET A 10 -1.70 -2.38 -9.06
C MET A 10 -2.98 -1.57 -9.25
N GLN A 11 -3.74 -1.85 -10.32
CA GLN A 11 -5.02 -1.19 -10.57
C GLN A 11 -6.01 -1.44 -9.43
N ARG A 12 -6.11 -2.70 -8.96
CA ARG A 12 -7.02 -3.08 -7.87
C ARG A 12 -6.69 -2.38 -6.56
N TYR A 13 -5.43 -2.37 -6.14
CA TYR A 13 -5.03 -1.72 -4.90
C TYR A 13 -5.13 -0.19 -4.99
N THR A 14 -4.77 0.40 -6.13
CA THR A 14 -4.93 1.84 -6.38
C THR A 14 -6.39 2.25 -6.33
N LYS A 15 -7.29 1.48 -6.94
CA LYS A 15 -8.73 1.72 -6.86
C LYS A 15 -9.22 1.67 -5.42
N ARG A 16 -8.84 0.64 -4.66
CA ARG A 16 -9.20 0.52 -3.25
C ARG A 16 -8.70 1.71 -2.42
N PHE A 17 -7.48 2.17 -2.67
CA PHE A 17 -6.93 3.36 -2.01
C PHE A 17 -7.79 4.60 -2.30
N ASN A 18 -8.10 4.87 -3.57
CA ASN A 18 -8.95 6.00 -3.96
C ASN A 18 -10.36 5.93 -3.35
N ASP A 19 -10.94 4.73 -3.25
CA ASP A 19 -12.24 4.52 -2.59
C ASP A 19 -12.17 4.80 -1.08
N ILE A 20 -11.02 4.56 -0.44
CA ILE A 20 -10.80 4.89 0.98
C ILE A 20 -10.69 6.41 1.16
N LEU A 21 -10.00 7.12 0.27
CA LEU A 21 -9.86 8.58 0.34
C LEU A 21 -11.19 9.34 0.24
N ARG A 22 -12.22 8.72 -0.35
CA ARG A 22 -13.57 9.28 -0.45
C ARG A 22 -14.43 9.07 0.81
N VAL A 23 -13.95 8.32 1.80
CA VAL A 23 -14.66 8.10 3.06
C VAL A 23 -14.60 9.38 3.90
N THR A 24 -15.75 9.91 4.29
CA THR A 24 -15.86 11.15 5.09
C THR A 24 -15.66 10.93 6.58
N ASN A 25 -15.93 9.72 7.08
CA ASN A 25 -15.66 9.39 8.48
C ASN A 25 -14.17 9.07 8.65
N GLU A 26 -13.44 9.98 9.31
CA GLU A 26 -12.00 9.86 9.50
C GLU A 26 -11.58 8.58 10.25
N GLN A 27 -12.31 8.17 11.30
CA GLN A 27 -11.97 6.94 12.03
C GLN A 27 -12.06 5.70 11.13
N ILE A 28 -13.09 5.63 10.27
CA ILE A 28 -13.26 4.55 9.31
C ILE A 28 -12.18 4.64 8.22
N LYS A 29 -11.89 5.83 7.69
CA LYS A 29 -10.85 6.06 6.69
C LYS A 29 -9.49 5.55 7.21
N GLN A 30 -9.08 6.00 8.40
CA GLN A 30 -7.82 5.62 9.02
C GLN A 30 -7.70 4.11 9.27
N ARG A 31 -8.78 3.46 9.73
CA ARG A 31 -8.82 2.00 9.88
C ARG A 31 -8.66 1.28 8.55
N ARG A 32 -9.31 1.76 7.47
CA ARG A 32 -9.21 1.14 6.15
C ARG A 32 -7.84 1.35 5.51
N LEU A 33 -7.20 2.49 5.72
CA LEU A 33 -5.81 2.74 5.31
C LEU A 33 -4.85 1.77 6.02
N ALA A 34 -4.99 1.60 7.34
CA ALA A 34 -4.19 0.63 8.10
C ALA A 34 -4.34 -0.80 7.55
N ASN A 35 -5.58 -1.23 7.30
CA ASN A 35 -5.83 -2.56 6.72
C ASN A 35 -5.21 -2.69 5.31
N LEU A 36 -5.27 -1.64 4.48
CA LEU A 36 -4.64 -1.67 3.16
C LEU A 36 -3.11 -1.82 3.26
N MET A 37 -2.47 -1.16 4.22
CA MET A 37 -1.03 -1.35 4.48
C MET A 37 -0.72 -2.79 4.87
N THR A 38 -1.45 -3.36 5.82
CA THR A 38 -1.26 -4.76 6.26
C THR A 38 -1.45 -5.74 5.10
N ASP A 39 -2.46 -5.51 4.24
CA ASP A 39 -2.68 -6.36 3.07
C ASP A 39 -1.50 -6.31 2.08
N LEU A 40 -0.94 -5.13 1.82
CA LEU A 40 0.23 -4.97 0.95
C LEU A 40 1.49 -5.61 1.56
N GLU A 41 1.69 -5.44 2.86
CA GLU A 41 2.80 -6.04 3.61
C GLU A 41 2.77 -7.57 3.52
N MET A 42 1.59 -8.18 3.74
CA MET A 42 1.43 -9.63 3.67
C MET A 42 1.56 -10.16 2.24
N ALA A 43 0.92 -9.50 1.27
CA ALA A 43 0.89 -9.96 -0.13
C ALA A 43 2.28 -9.95 -0.77
N TYR A 44 3.10 -8.94 -0.49
CA TYR A 44 4.40 -8.76 -1.13
C TYR A 44 5.58 -8.91 -0.18
N ARG A 45 5.33 -9.32 1.07
CA ARG A 45 6.35 -9.52 2.12
C ARG A 45 7.24 -8.29 2.30
N ILE A 46 6.61 -7.12 2.38
CA ILE A 46 7.33 -5.86 2.56
C ILE A 46 8.14 -5.95 3.87
N PRO A 47 9.47 -5.75 3.83
CA PRO A 47 10.27 -5.80 5.05
C PRO A 47 9.86 -4.72 6.04
N ALA A 48 9.77 -5.09 7.32
CA ALA A 48 9.44 -4.15 8.40
C ALA A 48 10.48 -3.01 8.56
N LEU A 49 11.74 -3.29 8.19
CA LEU A 49 12.81 -2.31 8.15
C LEU A 49 13.09 -1.89 6.71
N ASN A 50 13.49 -0.64 6.54
CA ASN A 50 13.82 -0.10 5.21
C ASN A 50 14.93 -0.91 4.53
N ASN A 51 14.57 -1.66 3.50
CA ASN A 51 15.49 -2.45 2.68
C ASN A 51 15.67 -1.79 1.32
N LYS A 52 16.88 -1.26 1.06
CA LYS A 52 17.20 -0.54 -0.18
C LYS A 52 17.10 -1.41 -1.44
N GLU A 53 17.43 -2.68 -1.33
CA GLU A 53 17.37 -3.63 -2.46
C GLU A 53 15.91 -3.96 -2.79
N PHE A 54 15.10 -4.27 -1.78
CA PHE A 54 13.66 -4.48 -1.94
C PHE A 54 13.01 -3.26 -2.60
N ASN A 55 13.32 -2.06 -2.10
CA ASN A 55 12.75 -0.83 -2.66
C ASN A 55 13.08 -0.63 -4.15
N ARG A 56 14.29 -1.00 -4.59
CA ARG A 56 14.70 -0.90 -5.99
C ARG A 56 13.96 -1.90 -6.87
N ASN A 57 13.78 -3.13 -6.38
CA ASN A 57 13.14 -4.21 -7.13
C ASN A 57 11.61 -4.11 -7.15
N HIS A 58 11.01 -3.33 -6.24
CA HIS A 58 9.57 -3.17 -6.07
C HIS A 58 9.15 -1.68 -6.06
N THR A 59 9.66 -0.91 -7.01
CA THR A 59 9.47 0.56 -7.05
C THR A 59 8.00 0.95 -7.04
N GLU A 60 7.18 0.34 -7.88
CA GLU A 60 5.75 0.55 -8.04
C GLU A 60 4.95 0.25 -6.77
N LEU A 61 5.20 -0.92 -6.17
CA LEU A 61 4.59 -1.32 -4.90
C LEU A 61 4.95 -0.33 -3.79
N MET A 62 6.23 0.05 -3.70
CA MET A 62 6.69 0.95 -2.65
C MET A 62 6.20 2.37 -2.82
N GLN A 63 5.99 2.84 -4.06
CA GLN A 63 5.31 4.11 -4.32
C GLN A 63 3.87 4.08 -3.78
N LEU A 64 3.10 3.04 -4.10
CA LEU A 64 1.74 2.89 -3.59
C LEU A 64 1.72 2.80 -2.06
N TYR A 65 2.54 1.94 -1.47
CA TYR A 65 2.61 1.74 -0.02
C TYR A 65 2.93 3.05 0.72
N ARG A 66 3.91 3.82 0.22
CA ARG A 66 4.27 5.12 0.80
C ARG A 66 3.13 6.14 0.68
N SER A 67 2.40 6.17 -0.43
CA SER A 67 1.23 7.03 -0.59
C SER A 67 0.13 6.71 0.43
N VAL A 68 -0.15 5.41 0.65
CA VAL A 68 -1.10 4.97 1.68
C VAL A 68 -0.62 5.37 3.09
N SER A 69 0.67 5.16 3.38
CA SER A 69 1.26 5.51 4.68
C SER A 69 1.22 7.02 4.94
N ALA A 70 1.44 7.85 3.92
CA ALA A 70 1.38 9.31 4.03
C ALA A 70 -0.03 9.77 4.39
N GLU A 71 -1.05 9.29 3.67
CA GLU A 71 -2.46 9.62 3.95
C GLU A 71 -2.94 9.16 5.33
N ARG A 72 -2.39 8.06 5.85
CA ARG A 72 -2.70 7.58 7.21
C ARG A 72 -2.04 8.44 8.30
N SER A 73 -0.95 9.14 7.96
CA SER A 73 -0.20 9.97 8.91
C SER A 73 -0.68 11.43 8.94
N LEU A 74 -1.60 11.78 8.04
CA LEU A 74 -2.35 13.05 8.04
C LEU A 74 -3.57 12.94 8.97
#